data_AF-A0A011NPP7-F1
#
_entry.id   AF-A0A011NPP7-F1
#
_cell.length_a   1.000
_cell.length_b   1.000
_cell.length_c   1.000
_cell.angle_alpha   90.00
_cell.angle_beta   90.00
_cell.angle_gamma   90.00
#
_symmetry.space_group_name_H-M   'P 1'
#
loop_
_entity.id
_entity.type
_entity.pdbx_description
1 polymer ?
#
loop_
_entity_poly.entity_id
_entity_poly.type
_entity_poly.pdbx_seq_one_letter_code
_entity_poly.pdbx_strand_id
1 'polypeptide(L)'
;MGAAYRQAIASYLNSSPSGRRSYPPALTDLLKDPRYPGIRRHLRQLYPDPITGKPEWGLVAAPGGGIMGVHSLSNARAIKIAGFDPDNQLFEGKERYTEWVFAVLPAAPTRSAGAAGMLQSANTLPTPPGLATPPGPATPFPPQTPEPAAAQGPAQQSLPIVPR
;
A
#
# COMPACT_ATOMS: atom_id res chain seq x y z
N MET A 1 -9.49 9.71 -0.78
CA MET A 1 -10.14 9.99 -2.08
C MET A 1 -9.42 9.32 -3.25
N GLY A 2 -8.14 9.60 -3.52
CA GLY A 2 -7.40 8.91 -4.60
C GLY A 2 -7.45 7.37 -4.52
N ALA A 3 -7.30 6.81 -3.32
CA ALA A 3 -7.45 5.37 -3.08
C ALA A 3 -8.84 4.81 -3.46
N ALA A 4 -9.91 5.61 -3.36
CA ALA A 4 -11.26 5.16 -3.74
C ALA A 4 -11.37 4.95 -5.25
N TYR A 5 -10.70 5.78 -6.06
CA TYR A 5 -10.63 5.58 -7.51
C TYR A 5 -9.85 4.32 -7.87
N ARG A 6 -8.69 4.10 -7.23
CA ARG A 6 -7.94 2.84 -7.35
C ARG A 6 -8.83 1.63 -7.04
N GLN A 7 -9.53 1.65 -5.91
CA GLN A 7 -10.40 0.55 -5.48
C GLN A 7 -11.57 0.34 -6.45
N ALA A 8 -12.15 1.43 -6.97
CA ALA A 8 -13.22 1.36 -7.97
C ALA A 8 -12.72 0.73 -9.28
N ILE A 9 -11.53 1.11 -9.77
CA ILE A 9 -10.92 0.53 -10.97
C ILE A 9 -10.61 -0.95 -10.75
N ALA A 10 -10.04 -1.32 -9.59
CA ALA A 10 -9.79 -2.71 -9.24
C ALA A 10 -11.08 -3.54 -9.20
N SER A 11 -12.13 -2.98 -8.59
CA SER A 11 -13.46 -3.60 -8.53
C SER A 11 -14.08 -3.77 -9.92
N TYR A 12 -13.91 -2.79 -10.81
CA TYR A 12 -14.38 -2.83 -12.20
C TYR A 12 -13.65 -3.92 -13.01
N LEU A 13 -12.33 -4.06 -12.84
CA LEU A 13 -11.56 -5.15 -13.46
C LEU A 13 -12.01 -6.53 -12.97
N ASN A 14 -12.25 -6.66 -11.67
CA ASN A 14 -12.70 -7.91 -11.05
C ASN A 14 -14.14 -8.27 -11.44
N SER A 15 -14.96 -7.27 -11.77
CA SER A 15 -16.34 -7.44 -12.20
C SER A 15 -16.46 -7.64 -13.71
N SER A 16 -15.39 -7.97 -14.43
CA SER A 16 -15.53 -8.26 -15.86
C SER A 16 -16.18 -9.64 -16.07
N PRO A 17 -17.41 -9.74 -16.64
CA PRO A 17 -18.14 -10.99 -16.75
C PRO A 17 -17.51 -11.99 -17.73
N SER A 18 -16.67 -11.52 -18.66
CA SER A 18 -16.11 -12.33 -19.74
C SER A 18 -14.71 -12.87 -19.45
N GLY A 19 -14.22 -12.76 -18.21
CA GLY A 19 -12.86 -13.14 -17.81
C GLY A 19 -11.75 -12.23 -18.38
N ARG A 20 -12.05 -11.40 -19.39
CA ARG A 20 -11.16 -10.39 -19.95
C ARG A 20 -11.21 -9.13 -19.09
N ARG A 21 -10.20 -8.94 -18.24
CA ARG A 21 -10.03 -7.73 -17.44
C ARG A 21 -9.75 -6.55 -18.37
N SER A 22 -10.69 -5.63 -18.48
CA SER A 22 -10.55 -4.42 -19.30
C SER A 22 -10.84 -3.20 -18.45
N TYR A 23 -9.98 -2.19 -18.56
CA TYR A 23 -10.10 -0.92 -17.86
C TYR A 23 -11.34 -0.14 -18.31
N PRO A 24 -11.89 0.73 -17.44
CA PRO A 24 -13.00 1.59 -17.79
C PRO A 24 -12.53 2.68 -18.78
N PRO A 25 -13.30 3.00 -19.84
CA PRO A 25 -12.93 4.05 -20.78
C PRO A 25 -13.05 5.46 -20.18
N ALA A 26 -13.94 5.64 -19.21
CA ALA A 26 -14.21 6.91 -18.55
C ALA A 26 -14.42 6.71 -17.04
N LEU A 27 -14.17 7.74 -16.23
CA LEU A 27 -14.48 7.70 -14.80
C LEU A 27 -15.99 7.57 -14.53
N THR A 28 -16.83 8.01 -15.47
CA THR A 28 -18.29 7.86 -15.38
C THR A 28 -18.71 6.38 -15.39
N ASP A 29 -17.92 5.53 -16.03
CA ASP A 29 -18.15 4.08 -16.09
C ASP A 29 -17.94 3.42 -14.71
N LEU A 30 -17.15 4.03 -13.84
CA LEU A 30 -17.00 3.59 -12.43
C LEU A 30 -18.26 3.89 -11.60
N LEU A 31 -19.02 4.93 -11.97
CA LEU A 31 -20.30 5.25 -11.31
C LEU A 31 -21.41 4.32 -11.74
N LYS A 32 -21.44 3.95 -13.02
CA LYS A 32 -22.45 3.07 -13.62
C LYS A 32 -21.75 2.18 -14.63
N ASP A 33 -21.53 0.93 -14.27
CA ASP A 33 -20.94 -0.05 -15.16
C ASP A 33 -21.97 -0.46 -16.24
N PRO A 34 -21.72 -0.17 -17.54
CA PRO A 34 -22.63 -0.52 -18.64
C PRO A 34 -22.59 -2.01 -18.99
N ARG A 35 -21.63 -2.79 -18.46
CA ARG A 35 -21.50 -4.23 -18.73
C ARG A 35 -22.60 -5.06 -18.06
N TYR A 36 -23.27 -4.48 -17.07
CA TYR A 36 -24.33 -5.13 -16.33
C TYR A 36 -25.69 -4.51 -16.68
N PRO A 37 -26.74 -5.33 -16.89
CA PRO A 37 -28.10 -4.83 -17.11
C PRO A 37 -28.72 -4.18 -15.86
N GLY A 38 -28.09 -4.34 -14.68
CA GLY A 38 -28.48 -3.67 -13.43
C GLY A 38 -27.52 -2.55 -13.03
N ILE A 39 -27.93 -1.73 -12.06
CA ILE A 39 -27.09 -0.63 -11.54
C ILE A 39 -25.94 -1.24 -10.70
N ARG A 40 -24.76 -1.40 -11.30
CA ARG A 40 -23.52 -1.68 -10.59
C ARG A 40 -22.67 -0.42 -10.51
N ARG A 41 -22.35 -0.03 -9.27
CA ARG A 41 -21.59 1.18 -8.95
C ARG A 41 -20.31 0.75 -8.23
N HIS A 42 -19.16 1.01 -8.83
CA HIS A 42 -17.85 0.80 -8.20
C HIS A 42 -17.43 2.02 -7.39
N LEU A 43 -17.96 3.19 -7.77
CA LEU A 43 -17.77 4.45 -7.11
C LEU A 43 -19.13 5.07 -6.77
N ARG A 44 -19.25 5.68 -5.58
CA ARG A 44 -20.51 6.33 -5.16
C ARG A 44 -20.77 7.62 -5.94
N GLN A 45 -19.72 8.43 -6.09
CA GLN A 45 -19.71 9.73 -6.76
C GLN A 45 -18.29 10.07 -7.22
N LEU A 46 -18.15 10.97 -8.19
CA LEU A 46 -16.85 11.54 -8.53
C LEU A 46 -16.43 12.47 -7.39
N TYR A 47 -15.49 12.01 -6.58
CA TYR A 47 -14.94 12.82 -5.50
C TYR A 47 -14.06 13.92 -6.08
N PRO A 48 -14.16 15.17 -5.59
CA PRO A 48 -13.20 16.19 -5.93
C PRO A 48 -11.82 15.84 -5.37
N ASP A 49 -10.81 16.33 -6.05
CA ASP A 49 -9.43 16.28 -5.59
C ASP A 49 -9.29 17.09 -4.29
N PRO A 50 -8.83 16.48 -3.19
CA PRO A 50 -8.69 17.16 -1.91
C PRO A 50 -7.63 18.27 -1.93
N ILE A 51 -6.72 18.27 -2.92
CA ILE A 51 -5.68 19.29 -3.04
C ILE A 51 -6.17 20.51 -3.82
N THR A 52 -6.83 20.31 -4.96
CA THR A 52 -7.34 21.42 -5.79
C THR A 52 -8.76 21.86 -5.43
N GLY A 53 -9.53 21.02 -4.72
CA GLY A 53 -10.96 21.21 -4.47
C GLY A 53 -11.83 21.00 -5.71
N LYS A 54 -11.26 20.61 -6.85
CA LYS A 54 -11.97 20.47 -8.13
C LYS A 54 -12.41 19.03 -8.38
N PRO A 55 -13.53 18.78 -9.08
CA PRO A 55 -13.92 17.45 -9.55
C PRO A 55 -13.00 16.92 -10.67
N GLU A 56 -12.01 17.71 -11.09
CA GLU A 56 -11.14 17.41 -12.21
C GLU A 56 -9.91 16.61 -11.74
N TRP A 57 -9.79 15.40 -12.28
CA TRP A 57 -8.65 14.52 -12.06
C TRP A 57 -7.92 14.30 -13.37
N GLY A 58 -6.59 14.24 -13.31
CA GLY A 58 -5.79 13.80 -14.43
C GLY A 58 -5.98 12.30 -14.64
N LEU A 59 -6.30 11.89 -15.86
CA LEU A 59 -6.56 10.49 -16.19
C LEU A 59 -5.29 9.81 -16.67
N VAL A 60 -5.07 8.57 -16.23
CA VAL A 60 -3.91 7.78 -16.66
C VAL A 60 -4.39 6.62 -17.52
N ALA A 61 -4.07 6.70 -18.82
CA ALA A 61 -4.44 5.68 -19.78
C ALA A 61 -3.63 4.39 -19.58
N ALA A 62 -4.31 3.24 -19.69
CA ALA A 62 -3.66 1.94 -19.68
C ALA A 62 -3.05 1.62 -21.05
N PRO A 63 -1.98 0.82 -21.13
CA PRO A 63 -1.38 0.41 -22.41
C PRO A 63 -2.33 -0.42 -23.29
N GLY A 64 -3.35 -1.06 -22.70
CA GLY A 64 -4.41 -1.79 -23.40
C GLY A 64 -5.68 -0.96 -23.68
N GLY A 65 -5.64 0.36 -23.44
CA GLY A 65 -6.79 1.25 -23.54
C GLY A 65 -7.60 1.36 -22.24
N GLY A 66 -8.38 2.43 -22.13
CA GLY A 66 -9.10 2.80 -20.91
C GLY A 66 -8.20 3.46 -19.87
N ILE A 67 -8.76 3.69 -18.68
CA ILE A 67 -8.16 4.43 -17.59
C ILE A 67 -7.71 3.43 -16.51
N MET A 68 -6.39 3.31 -16.31
CA MET A 68 -5.84 2.50 -15.23
C MET A 68 -5.73 3.24 -13.91
N GLY A 69 -5.78 4.57 -13.92
CA GLY A 69 -5.63 5.36 -12.71
C GLY A 69 -5.94 6.83 -12.88
N VAL A 70 -5.82 7.55 -11.76
CA VAL A 70 -5.99 9.00 -11.70
C VAL A 70 -4.84 9.67 -10.95
N HIS A 71 -4.55 10.92 -11.26
CA HIS A 71 -3.60 11.76 -10.53
C HIS A 71 -4.21 13.14 -10.29
N SER A 72 -3.71 13.85 -9.28
CA SER A 72 -4.11 15.23 -9.01
C SER A 72 -3.53 16.14 -10.10
N LEU A 73 -4.24 17.20 -10.47
CA LEU A 73 -3.71 18.24 -11.38
C LEU A 73 -2.99 19.37 -10.63
N SER A 74 -2.87 19.26 -9.30
CA SER A 74 -2.23 20.30 -8.49
C SER A 74 -0.72 20.32 -8.67
N ASN A 75 -0.19 21.48 -9.02
CA ASN A 75 1.25 21.71 -9.07
C ASN A 75 1.86 22.04 -7.70
N ALA A 76 1.08 21.91 -6.62
CA ALA A 76 1.56 22.14 -5.27
C ALA A 76 2.60 21.10 -4.83
N ARG A 77 3.46 21.49 -3.89
CA ARG A 77 4.49 20.63 -3.34
C ARG A 77 3.86 19.53 -2.47
N ALA A 78 4.27 18.29 -2.73
CA ALA A 78 3.87 17.11 -1.98
C ALA A 78 4.27 17.26 -0.51
N ILE A 79 3.33 17.04 0.42
CA ILE A 79 3.60 17.10 1.86
C ILE A 79 4.36 15.84 2.33
N LYS A 80 4.18 14.70 1.64
CA LYS A 80 4.79 13.42 1.97
C LYS A 80 5.65 12.93 0.81
N ILE A 81 6.95 12.75 1.03
CA ILE A 81 7.89 12.31 -0.01
C ILE A 81 8.37 10.87 0.17
N ALA A 82 8.20 10.28 1.37
CA ALA A 82 8.69 8.95 1.71
C ALA A 82 7.80 8.27 2.76
N GLY A 83 7.99 6.95 2.92
CA GLY A 83 7.24 6.15 3.91
C GLY A 83 5.82 5.85 3.47
N PHE A 84 5.64 5.62 2.17
CA PHE A 84 4.36 5.17 1.62
C PHE A 84 4.17 3.67 1.85
N ASP A 85 2.92 3.25 1.92
CA ASP A 85 2.54 1.84 1.92
C ASP A 85 3.00 1.15 0.62
N PRO A 86 3.30 -0.17 0.60
CA PRO A 86 3.69 -0.91 -0.60
C PRO A 86 2.87 -0.61 -1.85
N ASP A 87 1.55 -0.40 -1.71
CA ASP A 87 0.66 -0.06 -2.82
C ASP A 87 0.91 1.33 -3.44
N ASN A 88 1.55 2.23 -2.69
CA ASN A 88 1.76 3.64 -3.01
C ASN A 88 3.25 3.97 -3.20
N GLN A 89 4.12 2.96 -3.31
CA GLN A 89 5.56 3.15 -3.50
C GLN A 89 5.91 3.98 -4.73
N LEU A 90 5.04 4.01 -5.74
CA LEU A 90 5.18 4.85 -6.92
C LEU A 90 5.22 6.37 -6.61
N PHE A 91 4.83 6.77 -5.39
CA PHE A 91 4.83 8.17 -4.94
C PHE A 91 6.12 8.54 -4.21
N GLU A 92 6.98 7.58 -3.92
CA GLU A 92 8.22 7.84 -3.20
C GLU A 92 9.18 8.69 -4.05
N GLY A 93 9.74 9.74 -3.44
CA GLY A 93 10.58 10.73 -4.11
C GLY A 93 9.83 11.73 -4.99
N LYS A 94 8.49 11.69 -5.06
CA LYS A 94 7.71 12.65 -5.83
C LYS A 94 7.51 13.96 -5.08
N GLU A 95 8.01 15.06 -5.63
CA GLU A 95 7.92 16.38 -5.01
C GLU A 95 6.59 17.10 -5.30
N ARG A 96 5.78 16.61 -6.25
CA ARG A 96 4.53 17.27 -6.69
C ARG A 96 3.35 16.32 -6.69
N TYR A 97 2.16 16.85 -6.41
CA TYR A 97 0.92 16.06 -6.45
C TYR A 97 0.53 15.60 -7.87
N THR A 98 0.97 16.32 -8.90
CA THR A 98 0.84 15.87 -10.30
C THR A 98 1.52 14.54 -10.59
N GLU A 99 2.51 14.16 -9.79
CA GLU A 99 3.24 12.90 -9.98
C GLU A 99 2.64 11.74 -9.19
N TRP A 100 1.65 12.01 -8.32
CA TRP A 100 1.01 10.99 -7.50
C TRP A 100 -0.09 10.28 -8.30
N VAL A 101 0.29 9.17 -8.95
CA VAL A 101 -0.57 8.39 -9.84
C VAL A 101 -1.23 7.22 -9.11
N PHE A 102 -2.49 7.36 -8.72
CA PHE A 102 -3.31 6.29 -8.16
C PHE A 102 -3.79 5.34 -9.27
N ALA A 103 -2.95 4.40 -9.69
CA ALA A 103 -3.25 3.43 -10.75
C ALA A 103 -3.27 1.98 -10.25
N VAL A 104 -4.07 1.15 -10.93
CA VAL A 104 -4.10 -0.31 -10.78
C VAL A 104 -3.36 -0.92 -11.95
N LEU A 105 -2.09 -1.28 -11.73
CA LEU A 105 -1.30 -2.00 -12.73
C LEU A 105 -1.74 -3.48 -12.73
N PRO A 106 -1.86 -4.13 -13.90
CA PRO A 106 -1.91 -5.58 -13.94
C PRO A 106 -0.52 -6.07 -13.49
N ALA A 107 -0.47 -6.95 -12.49
CA ALA A 107 0.77 -7.30 -11.79
C ALA A 107 1.96 -7.62 -12.73
N ALA A 108 2.95 -6.71 -12.78
CA ALA A 108 4.42 -6.91 -12.84
C ALA A 108 5.17 -5.75 -13.54
N PRO A 109 6.48 -5.55 -13.32
CA PRO A 109 7.28 -5.66 -12.08
C PRO A 109 7.73 -4.27 -11.60
N THR A 110 8.21 -4.23 -10.36
CA THR A 110 8.91 -3.13 -9.70
C THR A 110 9.84 -2.38 -10.67
N ARG A 111 9.48 -1.15 -11.06
CA ARG A 111 10.47 -0.22 -11.61
C ARG A 111 11.34 0.22 -10.46
N SER A 112 12.57 -0.29 -10.46
CA SER A 112 13.69 0.24 -9.69
C SER A 112 13.80 1.74 -9.99
N ALA A 113 13.31 2.59 -9.09
CA ALA A 113 13.65 4.00 -9.08
C ALA A 113 15.02 4.09 -8.42
N GLY A 114 16.03 4.43 -9.23
CA GLY A 114 17.41 4.48 -8.81
C GLY A 114 17.64 5.47 -7.68
N ALA A 115 18.17 4.97 -6.57
CA ALA A 115 19.02 5.75 -5.68
C ALA A 115 20.47 5.49 -6.09
N ALA A 116 20.93 6.22 -7.12
CA ALA A 116 22.35 6.41 -7.32
C ALA A 116 22.84 7.38 -6.23
N GLY A 117 23.74 6.90 -5.37
CA GLY A 117 24.67 7.74 -4.62
C GLY A 117 24.58 7.68 -3.10
N MET A 118 25.13 6.63 -2.49
CA MET A 118 26.27 6.86 -1.59
C MET A 118 27.16 5.62 -1.51
N LEU A 119 28.38 5.82 -2.01
CA LEU A 119 29.54 4.97 -1.85
C LEU A 119 29.76 4.71 -0.36
N GLN A 120 29.76 3.44 0.05
CA GLN A 120 30.55 3.02 1.22
C GLN A 120 31.61 2.04 0.76
N SER A 121 32.77 2.64 0.46
CA SER A 121 34.01 1.96 0.19
C SER A 121 34.41 1.09 1.38
N ALA A 122 34.77 -0.15 1.05
CA ALA A 122 35.95 -0.87 1.52
C ALA A 122 36.16 -1.03 3.04
N ASN A 123 36.09 -2.30 3.47
CA ASN A 123 37.28 -3.10 3.84
C ASN A 123 37.10 -3.84 5.19
N THR A 124 36.93 -5.16 5.15
CA THR A 124 37.59 -6.09 6.08
C THR A 124 37.66 -7.51 5.48
N LEU A 125 38.81 -8.15 5.74
CA LEU A 125 39.42 -9.31 5.10
C LEU A 125 38.64 -10.65 5.16
N PRO A 126 39.02 -11.62 4.30
CA PRO A 126 38.45 -12.97 4.28
C PRO A 126 39.04 -13.86 5.36
N THR A 127 38.20 -14.65 6.03
CA THR A 127 38.62 -15.73 6.94
C THR A 127 38.64 -17.06 6.17
N PRO A 128 39.74 -17.85 6.24
CA PRO A 128 39.93 -19.07 5.45
C PRO A 128 39.04 -20.25 5.89
N PRO A 129 38.87 -21.27 5.03
CA PRO A 129 38.10 -22.47 5.33
C PRO A 129 38.91 -23.41 6.22
N GLY A 130 38.39 -23.70 7.42
CA GLY A 130 39.00 -24.61 8.38
C GLY A 130 38.03 -25.73 8.76
N LEU A 131 38.40 -26.95 8.39
CA LEU A 131 37.80 -28.23 8.75
C LEU A 131 37.48 -28.35 10.25
N ALA A 132 36.25 -28.73 10.60
CA ALA A 132 35.94 -29.50 11.80
C ALA A 132 34.57 -30.21 11.71
N THR A 133 34.66 -31.46 11.25
CA THR A 133 33.96 -32.70 11.62
C THR A 133 32.69 -32.67 12.52
N PRO A 134 31.64 -33.47 12.21
CA PRO A 134 30.49 -33.69 13.08
C PRO A 134 30.74 -34.75 14.16
N PRO A 135 30.07 -34.65 15.33
CA PRO A 135 29.38 -35.81 15.91
C PRO A 135 27.99 -35.38 16.46
N GLY A 136 26.87 -36.03 16.16
CA GLY A 136 26.44 -37.38 16.57
C GLY A 136 25.00 -37.26 17.14
N PRO A 137 24.14 -38.29 17.08
CA PRO A 137 22.72 -38.20 17.47
C PRO A 137 22.46 -38.71 18.90
N ALA A 138 21.20 -38.59 19.36
CA ALA A 138 20.58 -39.02 20.63
C ALA A 138 20.42 -37.88 21.66
N THR A 139 19.29 -37.64 22.34
CA THR A 139 18.14 -38.48 22.75
C THR A 139 16.96 -37.55 23.14
N PRO A 140 15.71 -38.05 23.28
CA PRO A 140 14.52 -37.25 23.55
C PRO A 140 14.26 -37.01 25.06
N PHE A 141 13.34 -36.05 25.32
CA PHE A 141 12.62 -35.61 26.56
C PHE A 141 12.68 -36.52 27.82
N PRO A 142 12.54 -35.98 29.05
CA PRO A 142 11.19 -35.89 29.66
C PRO A 142 11.01 -34.64 30.62
N PRO A 143 10.00 -34.53 31.53
CA PRO A 143 9.10 -33.36 31.60
C PRO A 143 9.21 -32.55 32.91
N GLN A 144 8.73 -31.30 32.95
CA GLN A 144 8.39 -30.63 34.22
C GLN A 144 7.06 -29.87 34.11
N THR A 145 6.11 -30.36 34.91
CA THR A 145 4.76 -29.86 35.19
C THR A 145 4.81 -28.80 36.32
N PRO A 146 3.68 -28.33 36.88
CA PRO A 146 3.14 -26.97 36.83
C PRO A 146 3.49 -26.07 38.05
N GLU A 147 3.03 -24.83 37.98
CA GLU A 147 2.84 -23.77 39.00
C GLU A 147 2.78 -24.22 40.49
N PRO A 148 3.20 -23.36 41.45
CA PRO A 148 2.20 -22.51 42.12
C PRO A 148 2.68 -21.12 42.62
N ALA A 149 1.77 -20.16 42.51
CA ALA A 149 1.32 -19.20 43.51
C ALA A 149 2.25 -18.09 44.11
N ALA A 150 1.73 -16.86 43.99
CA ALA A 150 1.38 -15.93 45.08
C ALA A 150 2.06 -14.55 45.11
N ALA A 151 1.21 -13.57 45.45
CA ALA A 151 1.44 -12.25 46.06
C ALA A 151 1.51 -11.04 45.09
N GLN A 152 0.39 -10.31 44.89
CA GLN A 152 -0.07 -9.13 45.68
C GLN A 152 0.74 -7.85 45.35
N GLY A 153 0.26 -6.93 44.50
CA GLY A 153 -0.56 -5.73 44.85
C GLY A 153 0.21 -4.43 44.47
N PRO A 154 -0.35 -3.20 44.49
CA PRO A 154 -1.72 -2.77 44.74
C PRO A 154 -2.36 -1.97 43.58
N ALA A 155 -3.69 -1.99 43.52
CA ALA A 155 -4.49 -0.97 42.85
C ALA A 155 -4.70 0.19 43.82
N GLN A 156 -4.19 1.37 43.50
CA GLN A 156 -4.68 2.65 44.03
C GLN A 156 -4.40 3.76 43.02
N GLN A 157 -5.45 4.47 42.61
CA GLN A 157 -5.46 5.94 42.63
C GLN A 157 -6.90 6.44 42.41
N SER A 158 -7.49 6.88 43.52
CA SER A 158 -8.76 7.56 43.61
C SER A 158 -8.54 9.08 43.70
N LEU A 159 -9.31 9.84 42.90
CA LEU A 159 -9.88 11.19 43.18
C LEU A 159 -8.88 12.39 43.20
N PRO A 160 -9.33 13.67 43.01
CA PRO A 160 -10.67 14.18 43.25
C PRO A 160 -11.30 15.14 42.21
N ILE A 161 -12.60 15.30 42.39
CA ILE A 161 -13.44 16.44 41.98
C ILE A 161 -12.90 17.74 42.60
N VAL A 162 -12.88 18.85 41.86
CA VAL A 162 -13.15 20.22 42.36
C VAL A 162 -13.66 21.08 41.20
N PRO A 163 -14.78 21.82 41.37
CA PRO A 163 -15.34 22.73 40.37
C PRO A 163 -14.78 24.15 40.51
N ARG A 164 -14.89 24.95 39.45
CA ARG A 164 -14.98 26.42 39.53
C ARG A 164 -15.90 26.96 38.44
#